data_AF-A0A9Q0IEC8-F1
#
_entry.id   AF-A0A9Q0IEC8-F1
#
_cell.length_a   1.000
_cell.length_b   1.000
_cell.length_c   1.000
_cell.angle_alpha   90.00
_cell.angle_beta   90.00
_cell.angle_gamma   90.00
#
_symmetry.space_group_name_H-M   'P 1'
#
loop_
_entity.id
_entity.type
_entity.pdbx_description
1 polymer ?
#
loop_
_entity_poly.entity_id
_entity_poly.type
_entity_poly.pdbx_seq_one_letter_code
_entity_poly.pdbx_strand_id
1 'polypeptide(L)'
;MVLGAGRGPLVNAALSAAHHADRKLKIYAVEKNPNAIQPIRLSRTDDVTVHFWRCNNGKKVWYEWAVTEPSCSAIHNPAGRSYTIGL
;
A
#
# COMPACT_ATOMS: atom_id res chain seq x y z
N MET A 1 1.60 -3.07 16.68
CA MET A 1 2.80 -2.25 16.46
C MET A 1 2.42 -1.13 15.48
N VAL A 2 2.75 0.12 15.80
CA VAL A 2 2.51 1.25 14.88
C VAL A 2 3.75 1.39 14.01
N LEU A 3 3.58 1.35 12.70
CA LEU A 3 4.67 1.43 11.73
C LEU A 3 4.38 2.60 10.80
N GLY A 4 5.40 3.37 10.47
CA GLY A 4 5.30 4.31 9.36
C GLY A 4 5.09 3.52 8.06
N ALA A 5 3.98 3.78 7.36
CA ALA A 5 3.67 3.18 6.05
C ALA A 5 4.53 3.77 4.90
N GLY A 6 5.73 4.28 5.21
CA GLY A 6 6.68 4.86 4.25
C GLY A 6 7.35 3.79 3.38
N ARG A 7 8.63 3.97 3.02
CA ARG A 7 9.36 3.20 1.99
C ARG A 7 9.41 1.66 2.10
N GLY A 8 8.75 1.03 3.09
CA GLY A 8 8.57 -0.42 3.16
C GLY A 8 9.42 -1.17 4.20
N PRO A 9 10.68 -0.79 4.54
CA PRO A 9 11.52 -1.57 5.44
C PRO A 9 10.91 -1.89 6.80
N LEU A 10 10.23 -0.90 7.41
CA LEU A 10 9.64 -1.05 8.73
C LEU A 10 8.41 -1.98 8.70
N VAL A 11 7.62 -1.92 7.63
CA VAL A 11 6.47 -2.80 7.41
C VAL A 11 6.93 -4.24 7.21
N ASN A 12 7.96 -4.46 6.38
CA ASN A 12 8.51 -5.79 6.13
C ASN A 12 9.12 -6.42 7.38
N ALA A 13 9.88 -5.65 8.17
CA ALA A 13 10.46 -6.12 9.42
C ALA A 13 9.38 -6.57 10.41
N ALA A 14 8.27 -5.82 10.50
CA ALA A 14 7.16 -6.17 11.37
C ALA A 14 6.42 -7.44 10.97
N LEU A 15 6.13 -7.60 9.69
CA LEU A 15 5.50 -8.80 9.15
C LEU A 15 6.38 -10.02 9.38
N SER A 16 7.68 -9.90 9.10
CA SER A 16 8.66 -10.95 9.32
C SER A 16 8.73 -11.35 10.81
N ALA A 17 8.81 -10.38 11.73
CA ALA A 17 8.86 -10.65 13.16
C ALA A 17 7.60 -11.38 13.66
N ALA A 18 6.41 -10.99 13.19
CA ALA A 18 5.17 -11.63 13.58
C ALA A 18 5.02 -13.04 13.04
N HIS A 19 5.47 -13.29 11.80
CA HIS A 19 5.54 -14.63 11.22
C HIS A 19 6.44 -15.53 12.06
N HIS A 20 7.66 -15.08 12.41
CA HIS A 20 8.58 -15.85 13.24
C HIS A 20 8.06 -16.08 14.67
N ALA A 21 7.25 -15.16 15.21
CA ALA A 21 6.69 -15.27 16.54
C ALA A 21 5.37 -16.05 16.61
N ASP A 22 4.85 -16.54 15.47
CA ASP A 22 3.51 -17.12 15.35
C ASP A 22 2.44 -16.28 16.06
N ARG A 23 2.46 -14.96 15.80
CA ARG A 23 1.50 -14.00 16.37
C ARG A 23 0.68 -13.36 15.26
N LYS A 24 -0.66 -13.35 15.43
CA LYS A 24 -1.55 -12.60 14.55
C LYS A 24 -1.36 -11.09 14.74
N LEU A 25 -1.03 -10.39 13.65
CA LEU A 25 -0.98 -8.93 13.61
C LEU A 25 -2.36 -8.34 13.33
N LYS A 26 -2.60 -7.16 13.91
CA LYS A 26 -3.66 -6.25 13.49
C LYS A 26 -3.00 -5.02 12.91
N ILE A 27 -3.19 -4.79 11.62
CA ILE A 27 -2.51 -3.74 10.87
C ILE A 27 -3.45 -2.54 10.78
N TYR A 28 -2.90 -1.35 11.04
CA TYR A 28 -3.58 -0.08 10.90
C TYR A 28 -2.72 0.82 10.02
N ALA A 29 -3.20 1.13 8.82
CA ALA A 29 -2.60 2.14 7.95
C ALA A 29 -3.33 3.47 8.18
N VAL A 30 -2.62 4.47 8.67
CA VAL A 30 -3.18 5.80 8.93
C VAL A 30 -2.73 6.75 7.82
N GLU A 31 -3.64 7.06 6.91
CA GLU A 31 -3.43 8.04 5.85
C GLU A 31 -3.81 9.43 6.37
N LYS A 32 -2.89 10.39 6.26
CA LYS A 32 -3.08 11.77 6.75
C LYS A 32 -3.57 12.72 5.65
N ASN A 33 -3.61 12.26 4.40
CA ASN A 33 -4.16 13.03 3.29
C ASN A 33 -5.69 13.02 3.34
N PRO A 34 -6.36 14.17 3.56
CA PRO A 34 -7.82 14.26 3.60
C PRO A 34 -8.49 13.94 2.26
N ASN A 35 -7.74 13.87 1.16
CA ASN A 35 -8.21 13.45 -0.16
C ASN A 35 -8.04 11.94 -0.42
N ALA A 36 -7.53 11.19 0.56
CA ALA A 36 -7.32 9.77 0.39
C ALA A 36 -8.66 9.03 0.29
N ILE A 37 -8.74 8.23 -0.78
CA ILE A 37 -9.93 7.53 -1.27
C ILE A 37 -10.50 6.59 -0.20
N GLN A 38 -11.79 6.27 -0.35
CA GLN A 38 -12.61 5.44 0.51
C GLN A 38 -11.86 4.25 1.16
N PRO A 39 -11.93 4.11 2.49
CA PRO A 39 -11.38 2.95 3.19
C PRO A 39 -12.02 1.64 2.70
N ILE A 40 -11.20 0.62 2.48
CA ILE A 40 -11.69 -0.75 2.25
C ILE A 40 -11.85 -1.44 3.61
N ARG A 41 -13.06 -1.93 3.88
CA ARG A 41 -13.36 -2.69 5.11
C ARG A 41 -12.84 -4.11 4.94
N LEU A 42 -12.06 -4.58 5.91
CA LEU A 42 -11.50 -5.93 5.94
C LEU A 42 -12.06 -6.74 7.11
N SER A 43 -12.31 -8.01 6.86
CA SER A 43 -12.59 -9.06 7.83
C SER A 43 -11.31 -9.85 8.15
N ARG A 44 -11.33 -10.68 9.21
CA ARG A 44 -10.18 -11.52 9.59
C ARG A 44 -9.88 -12.64 8.58
N THR A 45 -10.83 -12.97 7.72
CA THR A 45 -10.74 -14.08 6.76
C THR A 45 -10.56 -13.57 5.33
N ASP A 46 -10.51 -12.26 5.12
CA ASP A 46 -10.34 -11.71 3.79
C ASP A 46 -8.87 -11.81 3.39
N ASP A 47 -8.64 -12.36 2.21
CA ASP A 47 -7.38 -12.20 1.51
C ASP A 47 -7.34 -10.81 0.86
N VAL A 48 -6.18 -10.18 0.91
CA VAL A 48 -5.96 -8.85 0.34
C VAL A 48 -4.99 -8.98 -0.81
N THR A 49 -5.49 -8.73 -2.02
CA THR A 49 -4.68 -8.73 -3.23
C THR A 49 -4.43 -7.30 -3.68
N VAL A 50 -3.14 -6.96 -3.87
CA VAL A 50 -2.70 -5.63 -4.29
C VAL A 50 -1.78 -5.75 -5.49
N HIS A 51 -2.01 -4.92 -6.49
CA HIS A 51 -1.17 -4.81 -7.67
C HIS A 51 -0.36 -3.52 -7.62
N PHE A 52 0.93 -3.61 -7.96
CA PHE A 52 1.83 -2.47 -8.06
C PHE A 52 2.49 -2.45 -9.44
N TRP A 53 2.55 -1.27 -10.04
CA TRP A 53 3.28 -1.01 -11.28
C TRP A 53 4.32 0.07 -11.05
N ARG A 54 5.54 -0.16 -11.56
CA ARG A 54 6.59 0.86 -11.64
C ARG A 54 6.64 1.37 -13.08
N CYS A 55 6.26 2.62 -13.27
CA CYS A 55 6.13 3.24 -14.58
C CYS A 55 7.23 4.29 -14.80
N ASN A 56 7.57 4.55 -16.06
CA ASN A 56 8.60 5.50 -16.45
C ASN A 56 8.28 6.08 -17.84
N ASN A 57 8.62 7.36 -18.07
CA ASN A 57 8.52 8.02 -19.38
C ASN A 57 9.86 8.61 -19.88
N GLY A 58 10.98 8.24 -19.27
CA GLY A 58 12.32 8.73 -19.61
C GLY A 58 12.72 10.04 -18.91
N LYS A 59 11.77 10.75 -18.30
CA LYS A 59 12.02 11.95 -17.48
C LYS A 59 11.61 11.79 -16.02
N LYS A 60 10.63 10.92 -15.79
CA LYS A 60 10.01 10.71 -14.48
C LYS A 60 9.71 9.24 -14.30
N VAL A 61 9.86 8.77 -13.06
CA VAL A 61 9.41 7.46 -12.59
C VAL A 61 8.24 7.67 -11.63
N TRP A 62 7.26 6.78 -11.66
CA TRP A 62 6.18 6.77 -10.68
C TRP A 62 5.71 5.35 -10.39
N TYR A 63 4.91 5.22 -9.33
CA TYR A 63 4.21 3.99 -9.01
C TYR A 63 2.72 4.17 -9.19
N GLU A 64 2.07 3.14 -9.70
CA GLU A 64 0.61 2.98 -9.68
C GLU A 64 0.29 1.76 -8.82
N TRP A 65 -0.85 1.78 -8.12
CA TRP A 65 -1.30 0.60 -7.38
C TRP A 65 -2.82 0.53 -7.29
N ALA A 66 -3.34 -0.68 -7.09
CA ALA A 66 -4.75 -0.93 -6.81
C ALA A 66 -4.90 -2.14 -5.89
N VAL A 67 -5.86 -2.07 -4.98
CA VAL A 67 -6.37 -3.25 -4.26
C VAL A 67 -7.45 -3.87 -5.14
N THR A 68 -7.42 -5.19 -5.32
CA THR A 68 -8.43 -5.93 -6.11
C THR A 68 -9.29 -6.85 -5.26
N GLU A 69 -8.83 -7.21 -4.06
CA GLU A 69 -9.57 -8.03 -3.10
C GLU A 69 -9.46 -7.45 -1.68
N PRO A 70 -10.53 -7.53 -0.87
CA PRO A 70 -11.84 -8.13 -1.15
C PRO A 70 -12.77 -7.26 -2.01
N SER A 71 -12.41 -6.00 -2.24
CA SER A 71 -13.10 -5.10 -3.15
C SER A 71 -12.10 -4.28 -3.96
N CYS A 72 -12.45 -4.03 -5.22
CA CYS A 72 -11.56 -3.32 -6.13
C CYS A 72 -11.54 -1.82 -5.82
N SER A 73 -10.35 -1.26 -5.59
CA SER A 73 -10.14 0.19 -5.55
C SER A 73 -10.02 0.75 -6.97
N ALA A 74 -10.04 2.08 -7.08
CA ALA A 74 -9.50 2.75 -8.26
C ALA A 74 -7.99 2.48 -8.39
N ILE A 75 -7.44 2.64 -9.59
CA ILE A 75 -5.98 2.73 -9.76
C ILE A 75 -5.51 4.06 -9.16
N HIS A 76 -4.58 3.97 -8.23
CA HIS A 76 -3.97 5.12 -7.59
C HIS A 76 -2.78 5.62 -8.41
N ASN A 77 -2.68 6.96 -8.51
CA ASN A 77 -1.65 7.68 -9.25
C ASN A 77 -1.53 7.33 -10.76
N PRO A 78 -2.65 7.17 -11.50
CA PRO A 78 -2.59 6.82 -12.91
C PRO A 78 -1.81 7.86 -13.70
N ALA A 79 -0.89 7.41 -14.56
CA ALA A 79 0.03 8.22 -15.33
C ALA A 79 0.89 9.19 -14.50
N GLY A 80 1.07 8.93 -13.20
CA GLY A 80 1.87 9.77 -12.31
C GLY A 80 1.20 11.12 -11.98
N ARG A 81 -0.13 11.24 -12.17
CA ARG A 81 -0.84 12.53 -12.05
C ARG A 81 -0.75 13.19 -10.66
N SER A 82 -0.46 12.43 -9.62
CA SER A 82 -0.42 12.90 -8.23
C SER A 82 1.00 12.92 -7.67
N TYR A 83 1.83 11.95 -8.04
CA TYR A 83 3.21 11.86 -7.58
C TYR A 83 4.14 11.29 -8.64
N THR A 84 5.30 11.93 -8.80
CA THR A 84 6.39 11.47 -9.67
C THR A 84 7.73 11.73 -9.00
N ILE A 85 8.72 10.93 -9.38
CA ILE A 85 10.12 11.07 -8.99
C ILE A 85 10.87 11.53 -10.24
N GLY A 86 11.52 12.70 -10.16
CA GLY A 86 12.41 13.17 -11.23
C GLY A 86 13.61 12.24 -11.38
N LEU A 87 13.98 11.95 -12.63
CA LEU A 87 15.22 11.26 -12.96
C LEU A 87 16.41 12.23 -12.98
#